data_AF-A0A7J9MMC2-F1
#
_entry.id   AF-A0A7J9MMC2-F1
#
_cell.length_a   1.000
_cell.length_b   1.000
_cell.length_c   1.000
_cell.angle_alpha   90.00
_cell.angle_beta   90.00
_cell.angle_gamma   90.00
#
_symmetry.space_group_name_H-M   'P 1'
#
loop_
_entity.id
_entity.type
_entity.pdbx_description
1 polymer ?
#
loop_
_entity_poly.entity_id
_entity_poly.type
_entity_poly.pdbx_seq_one_letter_code
_entity_poly.pdbx_strand_id
1 'polypeptide(L)'
;MGNQEQGRLTFSKRLTPIKVEKRIILFFYTVVAKFFEFEEGHQFFIDVTDSLRKEWIFVGTFHANNICCSLLNIFQVKIAPKAMDLGKILKL
;
A
#
# COMPACT_ATOMS: atom_id res chain seq x y z
N MET A 1 -25.10 3.76 -25.82
CA MET A 1 -23.87 4.29 -25.20
C MET A 1 -24.05 4.23 -23.69
N GLY A 2 -23.52 3.20 -23.04
CA GLY A 2 -23.53 3.08 -21.58
C GLY A 2 -22.13 3.38 -21.07
N ASN A 3 -21.98 4.42 -20.27
CA ASN A 3 -20.71 4.72 -19.61
C ASN A 3 -20.31 3.53 -18.74
N GLN A 4 -19.21 2.87 -19.10
CA GLN A 4 -18.50 1.96 -18.21
C GLN A 4 -17.83 2.76 -17.08
N GLU A 5 -18.61 3.41 -16.24
CA GLU A 5 -18.20 3.63 -14.85
C GLU A 5 -18.35 2.31 -14.12
N GLN A 6 -17.50 1.35 -14.48
CA GLN A 6 -17.27 0.18 -13.66
C GLN A 6 -16.57 0.71 -12.41
N GLY A 7 -17.38 1.04 -11.40
CA GLY A 7 -17.02 1.85 -10.23
C GLY A 7 -15.60 1.58 -9.76
N ARG A 8 -14.68 2.46 -10.15
CA ARG A 8 -13.27 2.34 -9.80
C ARG A 8 -13.22 2.58 -8.29
N LEU A 9 -13.18 1.50 -7.52
CA LEU A 9 -13.06 1.60 -6.07
C LEU A 9 -11.80 2.44 -5.79
N THR A 10 -11.92 3.43 -4.92
CA THR A 10 -10.80 4.27 -4.52
C THR A 10 -10.79 4.35 -3.01
N PHE A 11 -9.61 4.55 -2.44
CA PHE A 11 -9.44 4.84 -1.03
C PHE A 11 -8.49 6.03 -0.89
N SER A 12 -8.66 6.78 0.18
CA SER A 12 -7.79 7.91 0.52
C SER A 12 -7.34 7.82 1.96
N LYS A 13 -6.15 8.35 2.24
CA LYS A 13 -5.60 8.38 3.59
C LYS A 13 -4.82 9.65 3.81
N ARG A 14 -5.14 10.36 4.90
CA ARG A 14 -4.32 11.48 5.36
C ARG A 14 -3.01 10.96 5.92
N LEU A 15 -1.90 11.49 5.43
CA LEU A 15 -0.55 11.17 5.93
C LEU A 15 -0.23 12.06 7.13
N THR A 16 0.37 11.46 8.15
CA THR A 16 0.94 12.19 9.29
C THR A 16 2.42 12.48 9.00
N PRO A 17 3.03 13.52 9.61
CA PRO A 17 4.43 13.86 9.37
C PRO A 17 5.39 12.67 9.57
N ILE A 18 5.18 11.89 10.63
CA ILE A 18 5.99 10.69 10.92
C ILE A 18 5.91 9.60 9.83
N LYS A 19 4.77 9.50 9.13
CA LYS A 19 4.59 8.55 8.02
C LYS A 19 5.33 9.02 6.77
N VAL A 20 5.36 10.33 6.54
CA VAL A 20 6.10 10.94 5.42
C VAL A 20 7.59 10.77 5.64
N GLU A 21 8.07 11.07 6.86
CA GLU A 21 9.48 10.94 7.24
C GLU A 21 9.98 9.50 7.11
N LYS A 22 9.24 8.54 7.68
CA LYS A 22 9.58 7.12 7.59
C LYS A 22 9.28 6.48 6.23
N ARG A 23 8.63 7.21 5.32
CA ARG A 23 8.11 6.69 4.04
C ARG A 23 7.28 5.41 4.19
N ILE A 24 6.56 5.31 5.31
CA ILE A 24 5.73 4.17 5.67
C ILE A 24 4.28 4.62 5.76
N ILE A 25 3.40 3.95 5.01
CA ILE A 25 1.96 4.12 5.12
C ILE A 25 1.35 2.86 5.73
N LEU A 26 0.59 3.04 6.80
CA LEU A 26 -0.17 1.96 7.42
C LEU A 26 -1.62 2.03 6.96
N PHE A 27 -2.21 0.94 6.49
CA PHE A 27 -3.63 0.82 6.17
C PHE A 27 -4.30 -0.21 7.08
N PHE A 28 -5.59 -0.03 7.35
CA PHE A 28 -6.39 -1.09 7.97
C PHE A 28 -6.73 -2.11 6.91
N TYR A 29 -6.63 -3.40 7.25
CA TYR A 29 -6.97 -4.51 6.36
C TYR A 29 -8.33 -4.31 5.66
N THR A 30 -9.35 -3.90 6.42
CA THR A 30 -10.72 -3.72 5.90
C THR A 30 -10.83 -2.69 4.77
N VAL A 31 -9.89 -1.74 4.68
CA VAL A 31 -9.85 -0.72 3.63
C VAL A 31 -9.24 -1.28 2.35
N VAL A 32 -8.23 -2.16 2.45
CA VAL A 32 -7.40 -2.60 1.32
C VAL A 32 -7.70 -4.02 0.84
N ALA A 33 -8.39 -4.85 1.63
CA ALA A 33 -8.73 -6.24 1.30
C ALA A 33 -9.61 -6.42 0.06
N LYS A 34 -10.27 -5.36 -0.41
CA LYS A 34 -11.06 -5.38 -1.66
C LYS A 34 -10.21 -5.14 -2.92
N PHE A 35 -8.94 -4.76 -2.75
CA PHE A 35 -8.07 -4.30 -3.84
C PHE A 35 -6.92 -5.25 -4.15
N PHE A 36 -6.52 -6.05 -3.16
CA PHE A 36 -5.30 -6.84 -3.22
C PHE A 36 -5.52 -8.14 -2.45
N GLU A 37 -4.92 -9.20 -2.94
CA GLU A 37 -4.75 -10.45 -2.21
C GLU A 37 -3.48 -10.36 -1.38
N PHE A 38 -3.52 -10.83 -0.13
CA PHE A 38 -2.39 -10.75 0.78
C PHE A 38 -2.14 -12.11 1.42
N GLU A 39 -0.87 -12.38 1.65
CA GLU A 39 -0.42 -13.48 2.50
C GLU A 39 0.34 -12.88 3.69
N GLU A 40 0.08 -13.41 4.88
CA GLU A 40 0.73 -12.93 6.11
C GLU A 40 2.24 -13.09 6.04
N GLY A 41 2.98 -12.05 6.45
CA GLY A 41 4.44 -12.04 6.48
C GLY A 41 5.11 -11.94 5.12
N HIS A 42 4.37 -12.06 4.02
CA HIS A 42 4.92 -12.01 2.67
C HIS A 42 4.90 -10.59 2.11
N GLN A 43 5.95 -10.28 1.35
CA GLN A 43 6.04 -9.03 0.62
C GLN A 43 5.30 -9.13 -0.70
N PHE A 44 4.66 -8.03 -1.10
CA PHE A 44 4.14 -7.87 -2.44
C PHE A 44 4.40 -6.48 -2.96
N PHE A 45 4.33 -6.34 -4.27
CA PHE A 45 4.74 -5.15 -5.00
C PHE A 45 3.57 -4.62 -5.79
N ILE A 46 3.33 -3.31 -5.68
CA ILE A 46 2.33 -2.62 -6.49
C ILE A 46 3.05 -1.55 -7.29
N ASP A 47 2.95 -1.63 -8.62
CA ASP A 47 3.36 -0.56 -9.51
C ASP A 47 2.31 0.55 -9.48
N VAL A 48 2.75 1.79 -9.21
CA VAL A 48 1.88 2.96 -9.12
C VAL A 48 2.42 4.06 -10.02
N THR A 49 1.53 4.68 -10.78
CA THR A 49 1.86 5.86 -11.59
C THR A 49 1.18 7.07 -10.97
N ASP A 50 1.94 8.13 -10.69
CA ASP A 50 1.37 9.37 -10.17
C ASP A 50 0.72 10.24 -11.27
N SER A 51 0.12 11.36 -10.86
CA SER A 51 -0.54 12.30 -11.78
C SER A 51 0.43 12.95 -12.79
N LEU A 52 1.73 12.91 -12.52
CA LEU A 52 2.79 13.41 -13.40
C LEU A 52 3.42 12.29 -14.25
N ARG A 53 2.81 11.11 -14.29
CA ARG A 53 3.28 9.91 -14.99
C ARG A 53 4.62 9.36 -14.47
N LYS A 54 5.03 9.72 -13.26
CA LYS A 54 6.20 9.09 -12.64
C LYS A 54 5.82 7.73 -12.09
N GLU A 55 6.73 6.78 -12.26
CA GLU A 55 6.57 5.42 -11.80
C GLU A 55 7.15 5.23 -10.40
N TRP A 56 6.34 4.61 -9.56
CA TRP A 56 6.62 4.31 -8.17
C TRP A 56 6.37 2.83 -7.93
N ILE A 57 7.07 2.27 -6.96
CA ILE A 57 6.81 0.93 -6.45
C ILE A 57 6.44 1.03 -4.97
N PHE A 58 5.32 0.40 -4.65
CA PHE A 58 4.82 0.27 -3.29
C PHE A 58 5.15 -1.14 -2.84
N VAL A 59 5.97 -1.26 -1.79
CA VAL A 59 6.32 -2.55 -1.19
C VAL A 59 5.46 -2.74 0.04
N GLY A 60 4.54 -3.69 -0.06
CA GLY A 60 3.57 -4.04 0.95
C GLY A 60 4.02 -5.22 1.81
N THR A 61 3.69 -5.19 3.10
CA THR A 61 3.67 -6.38 3.95
C THR A 61 2.42 -6.37 4.81
N PHE A 62 1.74 -7.51 4.86
CA PHE A 62 0.59 -7.72 5.71
C PHE A 62 1.00 -8.37 7.03
N HIS A 63 0.60 -7.76 8.14
CA HIS A 63 0.79 -8.30 9.48
C HIS A 63 -0.58 -8.52 10.12
N ALA A 64 -0.95 -9.79 10.34
CA ALA A 64 -2.11 -10.11 11.14
C ALA A 64 -1.74 -9.94 12.62
N ASN A 65 -2.60 -9.29 13.40
CA ASN A 65 -2.45 -9.25 14.84
C ASN A 65 -3.47 -10.20 15.46
N ASN A 66 -2.99 -11.30 16.06
CA ASN A 66 -3.83 -12.31 16.70
C ASN A 66 -4.48 -11.83 18.01
N ILE A 67 -4.20 -10.60 18.48
CA ILE A 67 -4.86 -10.03 19.64
C ILE A 67 -6.20 -9.42 19.21
N CYS A 68 -7.19 -10.30 19.08
CA CYS A 68 -8.62 -10.06 19.27
C CYS A 68 -9.14 -8.66 18.86
N CYS A 69 -9.11 -8.36 17.56
CA CYS A 69 -10.06 -7.49 16.83
C CYS A 69 -9.49 -7.29 15.42
N SER A 70 -10.30 -7.58 14.40
CA SER A 70 -9.97 -7.36 12.97
C SER A 70 -9.53 -5.93 12.62
N LEU A 71 -9.71 -4.99 13.55
CA LEU A 71 -9.28 -3.60 13.49
C LEU A 71 -7.76 -3.39 13.64
N LEU A 72 -7.00 -4.38 14.12
CA LEU A 72 -5.54 -4.27 14.34
C LEU A 72 -4.69 -4.91 13.23
N ASN A 73 -5.32 -5.52 12.24
CA ASN A 73 -4.63 -6.04 11.06
C ASN A 73 -4.13 -4.87 10.22
N ILE A 74 -2.81 -4.67 10.24
CA ILE A 74 -2.15 -3.52 9.65
C ILE A 74 -1.43 -3.95 8.39
N PHE A 75 -1.68 -3.19 7.34
CA PHE A 75 -0.96 -3.30 6.09
C PHE A 75 0.08 -2.19 6.02
N GLN A 76 1.36 -2.55 5.95
CA GLN A 76 2.47 -1.61 5.88
C GLN A 76 2.94 -1.47 4.43
N VAL A 77 3.04 -0.24 3.95
CA VAL A 77 3.55 0.08 2.61
C VAL A 77 4.75 0.99 2.72
N LYS A 78 5.84 0.62 2.06
CA LYS A 78 6.98 1.50 1.77
C LYS A 78 6.89 1.99 0.33
N ILE A 79 7.25 3.25 0.10
CA ILE A 79 7.18 3.87 -1.23
C ILE A 79 8.58 4.23 -1.70
N ALA A 80 8.90 3.84 -2.93
CA ALA A 80 10.14 4.23 -3.59
C ALA A 80 9.92 4.55 -5.08
N PRO A 81 10.76 5.40 -5.69
CA PRO A 81 10.79 5.54 -7.14
C PRO A 81 11.13 4.21 -7.80
N LYS A 82 10.47 3.86 -8.91
CA LYS A 82 10.73 2.58 -9.61
C LYS A 82 12.15 2.45 -10.16
N ALA A 83 12.78 3.58 -10.48
CA ALA A 83 14.18 3.64 -10.91
C ALA A 83 15.20 3.33 -9.78
N MET A 84 14.75 3.16 -8.54
CA MET A 84 15.63 2.85 -7.41
C MET A 84 15.90 1.34 -7.34
N ASP A 85 17.15 0.97 -7.07
CA ASP A 85 17.56 -0.43 -6.91
C ASP A 85 16.74 -1.16 -5.83
N LEU A 86 16.21 -2.35 -6.15
CA LEU A 86 15.39 -3.17 -5.26
C LEU A 86 16.10 -3.50 -3.94
N GLY A 87 17.41 -3.75 -3.98
CA GLY A 87 18.23 -4.01 -2.80
C GLY A 87 18.33 -2.81 -1.85
N LYS A 88 18.15 -1.59 -2.37
CA LYS A 88 18.04 -0.36 -1.56
C LYS A 88 16.62 -0.13 -1.06
N ILE A 89 15.59 -0.51 -1.84
CA ILE A 89 14.18 -0.38 -1.44
C ILE A 89 13.87 -1.26 -0.22
N LEU A 90 14.39 -2.49 -0.20
CA LEU A 90 14.20 -3.43 0.92
C LEU A 90 14.89 -2.98 2.22
N LYS A 91 15.82 -2.00 2.15
CA LYS A 91 16.57 -1.45 3.29
C LYS A 91 16.02 -0.12 3.82
N LEU A 92 15.08 0.51 3.10
CA LEU A 92 14.20 1.56 3.67
C LEU A 92 13.33 0.91 4.74
#